data_AF-A0A852ESZ8-F1
#
_entry.id   AF-A0A852ESZ8-F1
#
_cell.length_a   1.000
_cell.length_b   1.000
_cell.length_c   1.000
_cell.angle_alpha   90.00
_cell.angle_beta   90.00
_cell.angle_gamma   90.00
#
_symmetry.space_group_name_H-M   'P 1'
#
loop_
_entity.id
_entity.type
_entity.pdbx_description
1 polymer ?
#
loop_
_entity_poly.entity_id
_entity_poly.type
_entity_poly.pdbx_seq_one_letter_code
_entity_poly.pdbx_strand_id
1 'polypeptide(L)'
;MEGPWVGTWRPHPRRGPILAEFSTPGPKYWIPGTTGHMAHNPTKDRAPAYSFRGTKAPSTDSCSPGPRYFIHPSITKSGKYVSPSAHMTGRPKSKTLVTPGPSDYTTDSANKHVFYTAPVNSLASRPKDLKGFRTPGPGAYTLPRVLGPHTVYTHAEPCYSMKGKSQYQSCFHDLAMTPGPAAFAKVELDLYKTRAPKYTM
;
A
#
# COMPACT_ATOMS: atom_id res chain seq x y z
N MET A 1 49.27 -19.72 15.87
CA MET A 1 48.16 -18.74 15.89
C MET A 1 47.55 -18.74 14.51
N GLU A 2 46.48 -19.52 14.30
CA GLU A 2 45.81 -19.62 13.00
C GLU A 2 44.96 -18.36 12.78
N GLY A 3 45.19 -17.65 11.68
CA GLY A 3 44.47 -16.42 11.35
C GLY A 3 43.02 -16.66 10.92
N PRO A 4 42.12 -15.67 11.09
CA PRO A 4 40.72 -15.81 10.74
C PRO A 4 40.53 -16.02 9.23
N TRP A 5 39.74 -17.03 8.87
CA TRP A 5 39.39 -17.38 7.49
C TRP A 5 38.43 -16.35 6.88
N VAL A 6 38.66 -15.97 5.62
CA VAL A 6 37.73 -15.20 4.79
C VAL A 6 37.55 -15.90 3.44
N GLY A 7 36.59 -16.83 3.35
CA GLY A 7 36.20 -17.50 2.10
C GLY A 7 37.30 -18.36 1.45
N THR A 8 37.24 -18.56 0.12
CA THR A 8 38.13 -19.43 -0.67
C THR A 8 39.51 -18.82 -0.98
N TRP A 9 39.78 -17.59 -0.53
CA TRP A 9 41.03 -16.88 -0.82
C TRP A 9 41.89 -16.79 0.44
N ARG A 10 43.16 -17.20 0.33
CA ARG A 10 44.16 -17.01 1.38
C ARG A 10 45.00 -15.78 1.05
N PRO A 11 45.03 -14.75 1.91
CA PRO A 11 46.02 -13.70 1.78
C PRO A 11 47.41 -14.32 1.88
N HIS A 12 48.24 -14.08 0.88
CA HIS A 12 49.61 -14.55 0.86
C HIS A 12 50.37 -13.97 2.07
N PRO A 13 50.94 -14.80 2.95
CA PRO A 13 51.74 -14.31 4.06
C PRO A 13 52.94 -13.54 3.49
N ARG A 14 53.24 -12.37 4.07
CA ARG A 14 54.43 -11.60 3.71
C ARG A 14 55.67 -12.50 3.81
N ARG A 15 56.50 -12.51 2.77
CA ARG A 15 57.66 -13.42 2.63
C ARG A 15 58.81 -13.12 3.61
N GLY A 16 58.75 -11.97 4.29
CA GLY A 16 59.75 -11.49 5.24
C GLY A 16 59.64 -9.98 5.41
N PRO A 17 60.44 -9.38 6.30
CA PRO A 17 60.51 -7.92 6.44
C PRO A 17 61.16 -7.30 5.19
N ILE A 18 60.63 -6.18 4.73
CA ILE A 18 61.17 -5.42 3.58
C ILE A 18 62.10 -4.32 4.07
N LEU A 19 63.10 -3.93 3.28
CA LEU A 19 64.10 -2.91 3.67
C LEU A 19 63.49 -1.56 4.12
N ALA A 20 62.29 -1.22 3.65
CA ALA A 20 61.57 -0.02 4.07
C ALA A 20 61.06 -0.07 5.53
N GLU A 21 60.99 -1.25 6.15
CA GLU A 21 60.64 -1.44 7.56
C GLU A 21 61.85 -1.25 8.48
N PHE A 22 63.07 -1.35 7.94
CA PHE A 22 64.29 -1.07 8.68
C PHE A 22 64.60 0.43 8.58
N SER A 23 64.50 1.14 9.70
CA SER A 23 65.01 2.51 9.81
C SER A 23 66.54 2.47 9.80
N THR A 24 67.13 2.37 8.61
CA THR A 24 68.55 2.59 8.41
C THR A 24 68.86 4.08 8.60
N PRO A 25 70.02 4.46 9.16
CA PRO A 25 70.44 5.84 9.32
C PRO A 25 70.89 6.46 7.98
N GLY A 26 70.23 6.09 6.87
CA GLY A 26 70.43 6.71 5.57
C GLY A 26 69.61 7.99 5.45
N PRO A 27 69.99 8.93 4.58
CA PRO A 27 69.26 10.18 4.43
C PRO A 27 67.83 9.89 3.92
N LYS A 28 66.87 10.00 4.85
CA LYS A 28 65.45 9.98 4.56
C LYS A 28 65.09 11.33 3.96
N TYR A 29 65.26 11.48 2.65
CA TYR A 29 64.76 12.66 1.94
C TYR A 29 63.23 12.66 1.99
N TRP A 30 62.68 13.36 2.97
CA TRP A 30 61.25 13.61 3.07
C TRP A 30 60.83 14.48 1.89
N ILE A 31 60.28 13.86 0.84
CA ILE A 31 59.68 14.59 -0.28
C ILE A 31 58.28 15.02 0.18
N PRO A 32 57.99 16.34 0.25
CA PRO A 32 56.68 16.81 0.62
C PRO A 32 55.62 16.34 -0.40
N GLY A 33 54.44 15.96 0.08
CA GLY A 33 53.35 15.50 -0.78
C GLY A 33 52.84 16.60 -1.71
N THR A 34 52.26 16.21 -2.85
CA THR A 34 51.65 17.13 -3.83
C THR A 34 50.14 17.31 -3.63
N THR A 35 49.57 16.73 -2.56
CA THR A 35 48.13 16.75 -2.27
C THR A 35 47.87 17.44 -0.93
N GLY A 36 46.86 18.32 -0.87
CA GLY A 36 46.51 19.04 0.35
C GLY A 36 47.24 20.38 0.54
N HIS A 37 46.89 21.08 1.62
CA HIS A 37 47.40 22.43 1.92
C HIS A 37 48.60 22.41 2.89
N MET A 38 48.69 21.40 3.75
CA MET A 38 49.75 21.29 4.75
C MET A 38 50.95 20.57 4.13
N ALA A 39 52.15 21.16 4.24
CA ALA A 39 53.41 20.62 3.72
C ALA A 39 53.41 20.31 2.20
N HIS A 40 52.78 21.18 1.39
CA HIS A 40 52.83 21.08 -0.07
C HIS A 40 54.16 21.61 -0.63
N ASN A 41 54.72 20.94 -1.63
CA ASN A 41 55.94 21.40 -2.31
C ASN A 41 55.66 22.63 -3.19
N PRO A 42 56.25 23.82 -2.92
CA PRO A 42 55.96 25.05 -3.66
C PRO A 42 56.43 25.03 -5.13
N THR A 43 57.29 24.09 -5.52
CA THR A 43 57.79 24.00 -6.90
C THR A 43 56.85 23.26 -7.87
N LYS A 44 55.71 22.75 -7.40
CA LYS A 44 54.76 21.97 -8.21
C LYS A 44 53.36 22.55 -8.10
N ASP A 45 52.49 22.25 -9.06
CA ASP A 45 51.09 22.66 -9.00
C ASP A 45 50.31 21.82 -7.98
N ARG A 46 49.44 22.49 -7.21
CA ARG A 46 48.67 21.89 -6.13
C ARG A 46 47.38 21.26 -6.64
N ALA A 47 47.17 19.97 -6.36
CA ALA A 47 45.89 19.30 -6.61
C ALA A 47 44.81 19.71 -5.58
N PRO A 48 43.52 19.77 -5.95
CA PRO A 48 42.43 20.12 -5.04
C PRO A 48 42.26 19.08 -3.93
N ALA A 49 41.95 19.54 -2.71
CA ALA A 49 41.68 18.69 -1.56
C ALA A 49 40.25 18.93 -1.06
N TYR A 50 39.40 17.91 -1.17
CA TYR A 50 38.02 17.95 -0.69
C TYR A 50 37.96 17.32 0.71
N SER A 51 37.42 18.06 1.68
CA SER A 51 37.08 17.49 2.98
C SER A 51 35.57 17.25 3.04
N PHE A 52 35.17 16.02 3.39
CA PHE A 52 33.80 15.75 3.76
C PHE A 52 33.63 16.12 5.23
N ARG A 53 32.80 17.11 5.52
CA ARG A 53 32.45 17.47 6.90
C ARG A 53 31.72 16.28 7.53
N GLY A 54 32.34 15.65 8.52
CA GLY A 54 31.70 14.57 9.28
C GLY A 54 30.36 15.02 9.88
N THR A 55 29.38 14.13 9.88
CA THR A 55 28.08 14.33 10.51
C THR A 55 28.27 14.53 12.02
N LYS A 56 27.56 15.49 12.63
CA LYS A 56 27.61 15.68 14.09
C LYS A 56 27.11 14.41 14.77
N ALA A 57 27.81 13.94 15.81
CA ALA A 57 27.32 12.84 16.63
C ALA A 57 25.94 13.22 17.23
N PRO A 58 24.97 12.30 17.29
CA PRO A 58 23.68 12.55 17.93
C PRO A 58 23.87 12.91 19.41
N SER A 59 22.98 13.74 19.97
CA SER A 59 23.07 14.15 21.37
C SER A 59 22.96 12.94 22.30
N THR A 60 23.75 12.94 23.38
CA THR A 60 23.78 11.88 24.40
C THR A 60 22.41 11.60 25.00
N ASP A 61 21.52 12.60 25.02
CA ASP A 61 20.15 12.49 25.55
C ASP A 61 19.23 11.59 24.71
N SER A 62 19.64 11.25 23.47
CA SER A 62 18.89 10.39 22.56
C SER A 62 19.39 8.94 22.52
N CYS A 63 20.47 8.62 23.24
CA CYS A 63 21.14 7.32 23.18
C CYS A 63 20.86 6.51 24.45
N SER A 64 19.64 5.97 24.59
CA SER A 64 19.39 4.86 25.52
C SER A 64 19.62 3.52 24.83
N PRO A 65 20.16 2.50 25.51
CA PRO A 65 20.46 1.18 24.92
C PRO A 65 19.22 0.37 24.52
N GLY A 66 18.03 0.93 24.66
CA GLY A 66 16.76 0.29 24.33
C GLY A 66 15.72 1.28 23.83
N PRO A 67 14.63 0.76 23.25
CA PRO A 67 13.51 1.59 22.81
C PRO A 67 12.99 2.41 24.00
N ARG A 68 12.76 3.71 23.78
CA ARG A 68 12.20 4.63 24.80
C ARG A 68 10.80 4.20 25.28
N TYR A 69 10.15 3.30 24.54
CA TYR A 69 8.82 2.79 24.80
C TYR A 69 8.83 1.26 24.92
N PHE A 70 7.93 0.74 25.74
CA PHE A 70 7.72 -0.70 25.90
C PHE A 70 7.24 -1.33 24.58
N ILE A 71 7.99 -2.30 24.05
CA ILE A 71 7.58 -3.11 22.89
C ILE A 71 6.98 -4.41 23.41
N HIS A 72 5.74 -4.69 23.02
CA HIS A 72 5.07 -5.93 23.43
C HIS A 72 5.82 -7.16 22.87
N PRO A 73 6.09 -8.21 23.67
CA PRO A 73 6.90 -9.37 23.25
C PRO A 73 6.35 -10.13 22.03
N SER A 74 5.04 -9.98 21.75
CA SER A 74 4.42 -10.60 20.58
C SER A 74 4.76 -9.89 19.27
N ILE A 75 5.54 -8.80 19.25
CA ILE A 75 5.87 -8.06 18.03
C ILE A 75 7.21 -8.59 17.49
N THR A 76 7.17 -9.16 16.29
CA THR A 76 8.33 -9.65 15.54
C THR A 76 8.66 -8.69 14.39
N LYS A 77 9.78 -8.91 13.67
CA LYS A 77 10.17 -8.10 12.50
C LYS A 77 9.08 -8.01 11.43
N SER A 78 8.22 -9.03 11.30
CA SER A 78 7.11 -9.11 10.35
C SER A 78 5.77 -8.63 10.91
N GLY A 79 5.72 -8.16 12.17
CA GLY A 79 4.50 -7.73 12.85
C GLY A 79 4.14 -8.60 14.04
N LYS A 80 2.88 -8.48 14.51
CA LYS A 80 2.37 -9.22 15.67
C LYS A 80 2.33 -10.72 15.36
N TYR A 81 3.04 -11.52 16.15
CA TYR A 81 2.93 -12.98 16.15
C TYR A 81 1.50 -13.38 16.50
N VAL A 82 0.90 -14.16 15.61
CA VAL A 82 -0.41 -14.80 15.79
C VAL A 82 -0.16 -16.29 15.56
N SER A 83 -0.62 -17.14 16.47
CA SER A 83 -0.52 -18.58 16.31
C SER A 83 -1.30 -19.03 15.06
N PRO A 84 -0.82 -20.03 14.30
CA PRO A 84 -1.55 -20.56 13.16
C PRO A 84 -2.96 -21.00 13.59
N SER A 85 -3.99 -20.29 13.13
CA SER A 85 -5.38 -20.69 13.36
C SER A 85 -5.79 -21.69 12.29
N ALA A 86 -6.42 -22.79 12.68
CA ALA A 86 -7.05 -23.69 11.72
C ALA A 86 -8.13 -22.91 10.96
N HIS A 87 -7.84 -22.57 9.69
CA HIS A 87 -8.87 -22.07 8.81
C HIS A 87 -9.79 -23.23 8.46
N MET A 88 -11.02 -23.22 8.95
CA MET A 88 -12.07 -24.08 8.43
C MET A 88 -12.43 -23.59 7.03
N THR A 89 -11.67 -24.02 6.03
CA THR A 89 -12.02 -23.81 4.63
C THR A 89 -13.18 -24.73 4.27
N GLY A 90 -14.11 -24.24 3.45
CA GLY A 90 -15.26 -25.03 3.02
C GLY A 90 -14.83 -26.33 2.33
N ARG A 91 -15.62 -27.40 2.51
CA ARG A 91 -15.36 -28.70 1.88
C ARG A 91 -15.21 -28.53 0.36
N PRO A 92 -14.11 -28.98 -0.27
CA PRO A 92 -13.97 -28.91 -1.71
C PRO A 92 -15.12 -29.72 -2.34
N LYS A 93 -15.86 -29.09 -3.26
CA LYS A 93 -16.90 -29.80 -4.02
C LYS A 93 -16.22 -30.90 -4.82
N SER A 94 -16.60 -32.16 -4.56
CA SER A 94 -16.15 -33.30 -5.37
C SER A 94 -16.65 -33.08 -6.80
N LYS A 95 -15.73 -32.85 -7.74
CA LYS A 95 -16.09 -32.80 -9.16
C LYS A 95 -16.37 -34.23 -9.61
N THR A 96 -17.54 -34.47 -10.18
CA THR A 96 -17.84 -35.73 -10.86
C THR A 96 -16.86 -35.87 -12.03
N LEU A 97 -16.09 -36.95 -12.04
CA LEU A 97 -15.11 -37.21 -13.09
C LEU A 97 -15.89 -37.57 -14.36
N VAL A 98 -15.92 -36.66 -15.33
CA VAL A 98 -16.57 -36.90 -16.63
C VAL A 98 -15.69 -37.85 -17.42
N THR A 99 -16.13 -39.09 -17.56
CA THR A 99 -15.49 -40.06 -18.45
C THR A 99 -15.85 -39.73 -19.89
N PRO A 100 -14.90 -39.77 -20.83
CA PRO A 100 -15.18 -39.56 -22.26
C PRO A 100 -16.21 -40.58 -22.76
N GLY A 101 -17.06 -40.16 -23.70
CA GLY A 101 -18.01 -41.07 -24.36
C GLY A 101 -17.28 -42.10 -25.23
N PRO A 102 -17.97 -43.17 -25.68
CA PRO A 102 -17.36 -44.24 -26.48
C PRO A 102 -16.73 -43.74 -27.79
N SER A 103 -17.17 -42.61 -28.32
CA SER A 103 -16.62 -41.98 -29.54
C SER A 103 -15.53 -40.94 -29.26
N ASP A 104 -15.29 -40.56 -28.01
CA ASP A 104 -14.34 -39.49 -27.63
C ASP A 104 -12.94 -40.03 -27.32
N TYR A 105 -12.78 -41.36 -27.31
CA TYR A 105 -11.48 -41.99 -27.13
C TYR A 105 -10.59 -41.75 -28.36
N THR A 106 -9.46 -41.07 -28.17
CA THR A 106 -8.45 -40.85 -29.21
C THR A 106 -7.12 -41.48 -28.80
N THR A 107 -6.46 -42.19 -29.71
CA THR A 107 -5.16 -42.83 -29.46
C THR A 107 -3.97 -41.89 -29.66
N ASP A 108 -4.20 -40.70 -30.21
CA ASP A 108 -3.14 -39.76 -30.60
C ASP A 108 -2.33 -39.24 -29.40
N SER A 109 -3.01 -39.06 -28.25
CA SER A 109 -2.34 -38.72 -26.99
C SER A 109 -1.53 -39.89 -26.40
N ALA A 110 -1.97 -41.13 -26.64
CA ALA A 110 -1.31 -42.34 -26.14
C ALA A 110 0.01 -42.63 -26.87
N ASN A 111 0.13 -42.29 -28.15
CA ASN A 111 1.37 -42.47 -28.93
C ASN A 111 2.59 -41.78 -28.30
N LYS A 112 2.39 -40.64 -27.62
CA LYS A 112 3.45 -39.93 -26.87
C LYS A 112 4.02 -40.72 -25.69
N HIS A 113 3.23 -41.66 -25.17
CA HIS A 113 3.62 -42.54 -24.06
C HIS A 113 4.19 -43.87 -24.54
N VAL A 114 3.84 -44.32 -25.75
CA VAL A 114 4.31 -45.57 -26.34
C VAL A 114 5.67 -45.39 -27.04
N PHE A 115 5.88 -44.27 -27.72
CA PHE A 115 7.10 -44.00 -28.48
C PHE A 115 7.85 -42.80 -27.91
N TYR A 116 9.18 -42.85 -27.91
CA TYR A 116 10.01 -41.73 -27.49
C TYR A 116 9.94 -40.60 -28.53
N THR A 117 9.34 -39.47 -28.16
CA THR A 117 9.22 -38.29 -29.01
C THR A 117 10.03 -37.12 -28.47
N ALA A 118 10.68 -36.36 -29.34
CA ALA A 118 11.36 -35.12 -28.97
C ALA A 118 10.37 -34.11 -28.33
N PRO A 119 10.81 -33.27 -27.38
CA PRO A 119 9.94 -32.30 -26.72
C PRO A 119 9.34 -31.29 -27.72
N VAL A 120 8.03 -31.11 -27.67
CA VAL A 120 7.32 -30.12 -28.49
C VAL A 120 7.34 -28.77 -27.76
N ASN A 121 8.00 -27.77 -28.35
CA ASN A 121 8.04 -26.42 -27.82
C ASN A 121 6.85 -25.62 -28.34
N SER A 122 5.90 -25.26 -27.46
CA SER A 122 4.83 -24.32 -27.80
C SER A 122 5.19 -22.90 -27.34
N LEU A 123 5.14 -21.92 -28.25
CA LEU A 123 5.25 -20.51 -27.89
C LEU A 123 3.88 -20.01 -27.42
N ALA A 124 3.71 -19.79 -26.11
CA ALA A 124 2.54 -19.10 -25.59
C ALA A 124 2.62 -17.61 -25.93
N SER A 125 1.50 -17.01 -26.35
CA SER A 125 1.43 -15.56 -26.55
C SER A 125 1.69 -14.83 -25.24
N ARG A 126 2.32 -13.65 -25.30
CA ARG A 126 2.55 -12.83 -24.12
C ARG A 126 1.21 -12.47 -23.46
N PRO A 127 1.06 -12.64 -22.13
CA PRO A 127 -0.11 -12.13 -21.43
C PRO A 127 -0.18 -10.62 -21.65
N LYS A 128 -1.39 -10.09 -21.90
CA LYS A 128 -1.59 -8.64 -21.97
C LYS A 128 -1.06 -8.01 -20.69
N ASP A 129 -0.34 -6.90 -20.84
CA ASP A 129 0.22 -6.16 -19.72
C ASP A 129 -0.83 -5.97 -18.63
N LEU A 130 -0.40 -6.18 -17.39
CA LEU A 130 -1.23 -5.97 -16.20
C LEU A 130 -1.87 -4.58 -16.34
N LYS A 131 -3.20 -4.53 -16.32
CA LYS A 131 -3.99 -3.31 -16.52
C LYS A 131 -3.34 -2.18 -15.70
N GLY A 132 -2.73 -1.22 -16.38
CA GLY A 132 -2.00 -0.13 -15.73
C GLY A 132 -2.87 0.47 -14.64
N PHE A 133 -2.28 0.75 -13.47
CA PHE A 133 -2.98 1.40 -12.36
C PHE A 133 -3.74 2.59 -12.94
N ARG A 134 -5.07 2.56 -12.84
CA ARG A 134 -5.92 3.68 -13.26
C ARG A 134 -5.82 4.75 -12.18
N THR A 135 -4.66 5.40 -12.10
CA THR A 135 -4.51 6.61 -11.31
C THR A 135 -5.23 7.74 -12.03
N PRO A 136 -6.15 8.45 -11.36
CA PRO A 136 -6.75 9.65 -11.92
C PRO A 136 -5.64 10.62 -12.35
N GLY A 137 -5.79 11.21 -13.55
CA GLY A 137 -4.88 12.24 -14.03
C GLY A 137 -4.86 13.46 -13.10
N PRO A 138 -3.89 14.36 -13.23
CA PRO A 138 -3.71 15.50 -12.31
C PRO A 138 -4.94 16.40 -12.16
N GLY A 139 -5.82 16.46 -13.16
CA GLY A 139 -7.09 17.20 -13.10
C GLY A 139 -8.34 16.37 -12.75
N ALA A 140 -8.21 15.06 -12.53
CA ALA A 140 -9.33 14.19 -12.18
C ALA A 140 -9.60 14.11 -10.66
N TYR A 141 -8.76 14.76 -9.85
CA TYR A 141 -9.00 14.93 -8.42
C TYR A 141 -10.02 16.05 -8.22
N THR A 142 -11.25 15.69 -7.84
CA THR A 142 -12.25 16.66 -7.39
C THR A 142 -11.97 16.99 -5.92
N LEU A 143 -11.71 18.28 -5.64
CA LEU A 143 -11.60 18.74 -4.26
C LEU A 143 -12.99 18.70 -3.60
N PRO A 144 -13.10 18.26 -2.34
CA PRO A 144 -14.36 18.33 -1.61
C PRO A 144 -14.82 19.79 -1.50
N ARG A 145 -16.13 20.01 -1.56
CA ARG A 145 -16.74 21.35 -1.47
C ARG A 145 -16.37 21.99 -0.12
N VAL A 146 -15.70 23.15 -0.17
CA VAL A 146 -15.27 23.90 1.03
C VAL A 146 -16.27 25.00 1.41
N LEU A 147 -17.29 25.25 0.59
CA LEU A 147 -18.25 26.34 0.79
C LEU A 147 -19.69 25.83 0.82
N GLY A 148 -20.37 26.02 1.95
CA GLY A 148 -21.75 25.60 2.21
C GLY A 148 -21.89 24.66 3.41
N PRO A 149 -23.12 24.27 3.78
CA PRO A 149 -23.34 23.26 4.82
C PRO A 149 -22.75 21.90 4.36
N HIS A 150 -22.14 21.16 5.29
CA HIS A 150 -21.48 19.85 5.07
C HIS A 150 -20.10 19.87 4.37
N THR A 151 -19.18 20.70 4.84
CA THR A 151 -17.77 20.61 4.42
C THR A 151 -17.09 19.38 5.04
N VAL A 152 -16.33 18.63 4.23
CA VAL A 152 -15.68 17.37 4.66
C VAL A 152 -14.47 17.62 5.57
N TYR A 153 -13.76 18.74 5.37
CA TYR A 153 -12.44 18.96 5.97
C TYR A 153 -12.41 20.07 7.03
N THR A 154 -13.44 20.92 7.05
CA THR A 154 -13.53 22.10 7.91
C THR A 154 -14.87 22.08 8.66
N HIS A 155 -14.94 22.76 9.81
CA HIS A 155 -16.22 23.03 10.46
C HIS A 155 -17.02 24.02 9.59
N ALA A 156 -18.27 23.70 9.28
CA ALA A 156 -19.19 24.60 8.58
C ALA A 156 -20.27 25.08 9.56
N GLU A 157 -20.48 26.40 9.58
CA GLU A 157 -21.58 27.00 10.34
C GLU A 157 -22.94 26.65 9.71
N PRO A 158 -24.02 26.59 10.51
CA PRO A 158 -25.35 26.26 10.02
C PRO A 158 -25.81 27.27 8.96
N CYS A 159 -26.14 26.77 7.77
CA CYS A 159 -26.68 27.58 6.68
C CYS A 159 -28.21 27.56 6.76
N TYR A 160 -28.79 28.62 7.32
CA TYR A 160 -30.24 28.78 7.41
C TYR A 160 -30.78 29.36 6.10
N SER A 161 -31.71 28.64 5.47
CA SER A 161 -32.53 29.20 4.40
C SER A 161 -33.88 29.62 4.96
N MET A 162 -34.32 30.82 4.60
CA MET A 162 -35.69 31.22 4.87
C MET A 162 -36.58 30.59 3.80
N LYS A 163 -37.42 29.64 4.20
CA LYS A 163 -38.50 29.16 3.34
C LYS A 163 -39.42 30.34 3.04
N GLY A 164 -39.71 30.60 1.77
CA GLY A 164 -40.67 31.63 1.37
C GLY A 164 -42.00 31.46 2.09
N LYS A 165 -42.70 32.56 2.36
CA LYS A 165 -44.02 32.53 3.01
C LYS A 165 -44.95 31.63 2.19
N SER A 166 -45.66 30.73 2.86
CA SER A 166 -46.68 29.90 2.21
C SER A 166 -47.73 30.81 1.57
N GLN A 167 -48.14 30.48 0.35
CA GLN A 167 -49.28 31.15 -0.29
C GLN A 167 -50.62 30.71 0.32
N TYR A 168 -50.63 29.72 1.21
CA TYR A 168 -51.81 29.32 1.96
C TYR A 168 -52.36 30.52 2.75
N GLN A 169 -53.64 30.86 2.54
CA GLN A 169 -54.29 32.07 3.07
C GLN A 169 -53.77 33.42 2.55
N SER A 170 -52.89 33.45 1.54
CA SER A 170 -52.46 34.71 0.92
C SER A 170 -53.51 35.25 -0.05
N CYS A 171 -53.43 36.53 -0.41
CA CYS A 171 -54.28 37.14 -1.43
C CYS A 171 -54.11 36.55 -2.84
N PHE A 172 -53.04 35.76 -3.06
CA PHE A 172 -52.77 35.02 -4.30
C PHE A 172 -53.08 33.52 -4.15
N HIS A 173 -53.73 33.11 -3.07
CA HIS A 173 -54.15 31.73 -2.87
C HIS A 173 -55.30 31.41 -3.85
N ASP A 174 -55.02 30.54 -4.82
CA ASP A 174 -56.05 30.02 -5.71
C ASP A 174 -56.96 29.05 -4.95
N LEU A 175 -58.16 29.53 -4.60
CA LEU A 175 -59.17 28.74 -3.89
C LEU A 175 -59.74 27.61 -4.76
N ALA A 176 -59.59 27.65 -6.08
CA ALA A 176 -60.07 26.59 -6.97
C ALA A 176 -59.29 25.28 -6.82
N MET A 177 -58.10 25.32 -6.23
CA MET A 177 -57.26 24.14 -5.93
C MET A 177 -57.66 23.45 -4.62
N THR A 178 -58.58 24.01 -3.83
CA THR A 178 -59.07 23.34 -2.63
C THR A 178 -60.17 22.34 -3.00
N PRO A 179 -60.03 21.05 -2.64
CA PRO A 179 -61.07 20.06 -2.91
C PRO A 179 -62.37 20.50 -2.23
N GLY A 180 -63.47 20.55 -2.98
CA GLY A 180 -64.78 20.85 -2.42
C GLY A 180 -65.21 19.81 -1.38
N PRO A 181 -66.23 20.09 -0.56
CA PRO A 181 -66.67 19.18 0.51
C PRO A 181 -67.07 17.78 0.00
N ALA A 182 -67.47 17.66 -1.27
CA ALA A 182 -67.80 16.39 -1.92
C ALA A 182 -66.58 15.56 -2.37
N ALA A 183 -65.37 16.13 -2.38
CA ALA A 183 -64.15 15.43 -2.77
C ALA A 183 -63.49 14.68 -1.60
N PHE A 184 -63.94 14.91 -0.37
CA PHE A 184 -63.51 14.12 0.79
C PHE A 184 -64.28 12.81 0.86
N ALA A 185 -63.59 11.72 1.16
CA ALA A 185 -64.22 10.41 1.36
C ALA A 185 -65.20 10.48 2.55
N LYS A 186 -66.38 9.87 2.38
CA LYS A 186 -67.36 9.73 3.46
C LYS A 186 -66.78 8.84 4.56
N VAL A 187 -66.56 9.41 5.74
CA VAL A 187 -66.14 8.65 6.92
C VAL A 187 -67.30 7.81 7.43
N GLU A 188 -67.05 6.53 7.73
CA GLU A 188 -68.04 5.65 8.34
C GLU A 188 -68.43 6.16 9.74
N LEU A 189 -69.72 6.44 9.93
CA LEU A 189 -70.26 6.98 11.20
C LEU A 189 -70.18 5.98 12.35
N ASP A 190 -70.17 4.67 12.02
CA ASP A 190 -70.08 3.56 12.98
C ASP A 190 -68.76 3.58 13.78
N LEU A 191 -67.73 4.33 13.33
CA LEU A 191 -66.45 4.44 14.02
C LEU A 191 -66.52 5.31 15.30
N TYR A 192 -67.46 6.25 15.37
CA TYR A 192 -67.52 7.23 16.48
C TYR A 192 -68.94 7.50 16.99
N LYS A 193 -69.97 6.99 16.31
CA LYS A 193 -71.36 7.01 16.78
C LYS A 193 -71.81 5.59 17.10
N THR A 194 -72.80 5.47 17.97
CA THR A 194 -73.43 4.19 18.29
C THR A 194 -74.01 3.57 17.02
N ARG A 195 -73.55 2.35 16.72
CA ARG A 195 -73.96 1.59 15.53
C ARG A 195 -75.42 1.14 15.67
N ALA A 196 -76.19 1.26 14.58
CA ALA A 196 -77.55 0.72 14.53
C ALA A 196 -77.53 -0.83 14.58
N PRO A 197 -78.54 -1.47 15.19
CA PRO A 197 -78.63 -2.93 15.23
C PRO A 197 -78.72 -3.51 13.81
N LYS A 198 -77.88 -4.51 13.51
CA LYS A 198 -77.93 -5.27 12.25
C LYS A 198 -78.70 -6.56 12.48
N TYR A 199 -79.73 -6.80 11.67
CA TYR A 199 -80.51 -8.03 11.69
C TYR A 199 -80.10 -8.92 10.50
N THR A 200 -80.03 -10.22 10.74
CA THR A 200 -79.85 -11.25 9.71
C THR A 200 -81.08 -12.16 9.78
N MET A 201 -81.67 -12.52 8.62
CA MET A 201 -82.74 -13.51 8.54
C MET A 201 -82.21 -14.92 8.75
#